data_AF-A0A133CFL9-F1
#
_entry.id   AF-A0A133CFL9-F1
#
_cell.length_a   1.000
_cell.length_b   1.000
_cell.length_c   1.000
_cell.angle_alpha   90.00
_cell.angle_beta   90.00
_cell.angle_gamma   90.00
#
_symmetry.space_group_name_H-M   'P 1'
#
loop_
_entity.id
_entity.type
_entity.pdbx_description
1 polymer ?
#
loop_
_entity_poly.entity_id
_entity_poly.type
_entity_poly.pdbx_seq_one_letter_code
_entity_poly.pdbx_strand_id
1 'polypeptide(L)'
;MIFFSIGILFLIIGSLFRILPSKGNLPFYGYHSPLAAKTDAHWRLAQKTSGNWFFLMGLLMALIGYYLKTSGHTNYFLIEMLLLVFPIMPIFIMTEKKLQKYDLETGGNDNEYFND
;
A
#
# COMPACT_ATOMS: atom_id res chain seq x y z
N MET A 1 5.61 20.95 -1.85
CA MET A 1 6.32 19.69 -2.10
C MET A 1 5.34 18.54 -2.18
N ILE A 2 5.41 17.80 -3.28
CA ILE A 2 4.54 16.66 -3.58
C ILE A 2 4.81 15.53 -2.60
N PHE A 3 6.09 15.19 -2.38
CA PHE A 3 6.50 14.10 -1.49
C PHE A 3 5.91 14.24 -0.08
N PHE A 4 5.96 15.46 0.48
CA PHE A 4 5.37 15.74 1.79
C PHE A 4 3.86 15.52 1.78
N SER A 5 3.16 16.09 0.79
CA SER A 5 1.69 16.07 0.73
C SER A 5 1.15 14.64 0.53
N ILE A 6 1.74 13.89 -0.41
CA ILE A 6 1.40 12.48 -0.66
C ILE A 6 1.82 11.59 0.51
N GLY A 7 2.96 11.87 1.14
CA GLY A 7 3.40 11.16 2.34
C GLY A 7 2.41 11.27 3.50
N ILE A 8 1.89 12.48 3.75
CA ILE A 8 0.83 12.71 4.75
C ILE A 8 -0.45 11.97 4.37
N LEU A 9 -0.87 12.00 3.09
CA LEU A 9 -2.04 11.25 2.63
C LEU A 9 -1.90 9.75 2.89
N PHE A 10 -0.74 9.17 2.57
CA PHE A 10 -0.47 7.75 2.81
C PHE A 10 -0.38 7.40 4.29
N LEU A 11 0.16 8.29 5.12
CA LEU A 11 0.12 8.14 6.58
C LEU A 11 -1.31 8.08 7.09
N ILE A 12 -2.21 8.94 6.61
CA ILE A 12 -3.62 8.93 6.99
C ILE A 12 -4.28 7.62 6.56
N ILE A 13 -4.15 7.23 5.29
CA ILE A 13 -4.72 5.98 4.77
C ILE A 13 -4.18 4.76 5.52
N GLY A 14 -2.86 4.68 5.71
CA GLY A 14 -2.23 3.58 6.42
C GLY A 14 -2.62 3.52 7.89
N SER A 15 -2.76 4.66 8.56
CA SER A 15 -3.27 4.72 9.94
C SER A 15 -4.73 4.27 10.01
N LEU A 16 -5.56 4.73 9.08
CA LEU A 16 -6.96 4.36 8.99
C LEU A 16 -7.12 2.84 8.82
N PHE A 17 -6.36 2.22 7.92
CA PHE A 17 -6.38 0.76 7.71
C PHE A 17 -5.87 -0.03 8.93
N ARG A 18 -4.95 0.53 9.72
CA ARG A 18 -4.44 -0.11 10.95
C ARG A 18 -5.42 -0.01 12.12
N ILE A 19 -6.07 1.14 12.30
CA ILE A 19 -6.98 1.40 13.43
C ILE A 19 -8.38 0.84 13.15
N LEU A 20 -8.88 1.03 11.93
CA LEU A 20 -10.21 0.62 11.49
C LEU A 20 -10.10 -0.30 10.25
N PRO A 21 -9.47 -1.48 10.36
CA PRO A 21 -9.33 -2.36 9.20
C PRO A 21 -10.72 -2.70 8.62
N SER A 22 -10.80 -2.69 7.29
CA SER A 22 -12.03 -3.11 6.60
C SER A 22 -12.37 -4.55 6.98
N LYS A 23 -13.58 -4.77 7.48
CA LYS A 23 -14.02 -6.07 8.04
C LYS A 23 -14.60 -7.02 6.99
N GLY A 24 -14.77 -6.57 5.74
CA GLY A 24 -15.26 -7.36 4.62
C GLY A 24 -15.08 -6.61 3.31
N ASN A 25 -15.35 -7.28 2.19
CA ASN A 25 -15.13 -6.78 0.83
C ASN A 25 -16.09 -5.62 0.46
N LEU A 26 -15.90 -4.46 1.10
CA LEU A 26 -16.70 -3.25 0.91
C LEU A 26 -16.23 -2.51 -0.35
N PRO A 27 -17.13 -2.11 -1.27
CA PRO A 27 -16.75 -1.56 -2.58
C PRO A 27 -15.91 -0.28 -2.52
N PHE A 28 -16.08 0.52 -1.47
CA PHE A 28 -15.41 1.82 -1.33
C PHE A 28 -14.36 1.88 -0.23
N TYR A 29 -14.11 0.76 0.48
CA TYR A 29 -13.23 0.78 1.65
C TYR A 29 -12.36 -0.47 1.77
N GLY A 30 -11.06 -0.28 1.51
CA GLY A 30 -10.02 -1.27 1.71
C GLY A 30 -9.16 -1.48 0.47
N TYR A 31 -8.09 -2.24 0.65
CA TYR A 31 -7.29 -2.77 -0.45
C TYR A 31 -8.06 -3.85 -1.22
N HIS A 32 -8.35 -3.57 -2.49
CA HIS A 32 -9.04 -4.48 -3.41
C HIS A 32 -8.05 -5.12 -4.38
N SER A 33 -8.04 -6.45 -4.41
CA SER A 33 -7.41 -7.24 -5.45
C SER A 33 -8.11 -8.59 -5.59
N PRO A 34 -7.96 -9.31 -6.72
CA PRO A 34 -8.59 -10.61 -6.91
C PRO A 34 -8.27 -11.61 -5.79
N LEU A 35 -7.00 -11.64 -5.35
CA LEU A 35 -6.55 -12.47 -4.23
C LEU A 35 -7.13 -12.00 -2.89
N ALA A 36 -7.21 -10.69 -2.66
CA ALA A 36 -7.80 -10.15 -1.42
C ALA A 36 -9.29 -10.49 -1.29
N ALA A 37 -10.01 -10.63 -2.41
CA ALA A 37 -11.44 -10.92 -2.44
C ALA A 37 -11.80 -12.41 -2.29
N LYS A 38 -10.82 -13.33 -2.30
CA LYS A 38 -11.08 -14.80 -2.21
C LYS A 38 -11.82 -15.21 -0.94
N THR A 39 -11.33 -14.76 0.23
CA THR A 39 -11.93 -15.07 1.54
C THR A 39 -11.77 -13.91 2.52
N ASP A 40 -12.56 -13.89 3.59
CA ASP A 40 -12.42 -12.88 4.67
C ASP A 40 -11.02 -12.89 5.31
N ALA A 41 -10.35 -14.04 5.32
CA ALA A 41 -8.98 -14.16 5.80
C ALA A 41 -7.98 -13.45 4.88
N HIS A 42 -8.11 -13.64 3.56
CA HIS A 42 -7.34 -12.90 2.56
C HIS A 42 -7.59 -11.40 2.68
N TRP A 43 -8.86 -11.00 2.80
CA TRP A 43 -9.25 -9.61 2.95
C TRP A 43 -8.57 -8.95 4.15
N ARG A 44 -8.68 -9.57 5.34
CA ARG A 44 -8.04 -9.07 6.57
C ARG A 44 -6.52 -9.01 6.44
N LEU A 45 -5.91 -9.99 5.79
CA LEU A 45 -4.47 -10.02 5.55
C LEU A 45 -4.04 -8.89 4.61
N ALA A 46 -4.80 -8.62 3.56
CA ALA A 46 -4.60 -7.53 2.62
C ALA A 46 -4.68 -6.17 3.32
N GLN A 47 -5.74 -5.94 4.11
CA GLN A 47 -5.92 -4.66 4.84
C GLN A 47 -4.77 -4.42 5.83
N LYS A 48 -4.40 -5.43 6.61
CA LYS A 48 -3.31 -5.33 7.57
C LYS A 48 -1.97 -5.07 6.88
N THR A 49 -1.70 -5.76 5.78
CA THR A 49 -0.42 -5.66 5.07
C THR A 49 -0.31 -4.33 4.33
N SER A 50 -1.31 -3.98 3.52
CA SER A 50 -1.36 -2.69 2.80
C SER A 50 -1.35 -1.51 3.77
N GLY A 51 -2.14 -1.53 4.84
CA GLY A 51 -2.13 -0.48 5.87
C GLY A 51 -0.76 -0.31 6.55
N ASN A 52 -0.03 -1.41 6.75
CA ASN A 52 1.33 -1.35 7.25
C ASN A 52 2.28 -0.67 6.27
N TRP A 53 2.23 -1.04 4.99
CA TRP A 53 3.08 -0.45 3.95
C TRP A 53 2.72 0.99 3.62
N PHE A 54 1.44 1.34 3.53
CA PHE A 54 0.98 2.73 3.33
C PHE A 54 1.53 3.65 4.41
N PHE A 55 1.40 3.26 5.67
CA PHE A 55 1.93 4.07 6.76
C PHE A 55 3.46 4.15 6.74
N LEU A 56 4.17 3.03 6.47
CA LEU A 56 5.64 3.04 6.44
C LEU A 56 6.16 3.93 5.31
N MET A 57 5.66 3.74 4.09
CA MET A 57 6.05 4.54 2.93
C MET A 57 5.61 5.99 3.09
N GLY A 58 4.40 6.23 3.60
CA GLY A 58 3.90 7.57 3.92
C GLY A 58 4.79 8.30 4.93
N LEU A 59 5.22 7.60 5.99
CA LEU A 59 6.12 8.16 7.00
C LEU A 59 7.46 8.57 6.38
N LEU A 60 8.07 7.67 5.59
CA LEU A 60 9.33 7.95 4.90
C LEU A 60 9.20 9.14 3.95
N MET A 61 8.15 9.16 3.12
CA MET A 61 7.88 10.25 2.19
C MET A 61 7.63 11.59 2.90
N ALA A 62 6.88 11.58 3.99
CA ALA A 62 6.61 12.77 4.79
C ALA A 62 7.90 13.31 5.43
N LEU A 63 8.77 12.44 5.97
CA LEU A 63 10.05 12.86 6.55
C LEU A 63 11.00 13.43 5.50
N ILE A 64 11.14 12.77 4.34
CA ILE A 64 11.96 13.25 3.22
C ILE A 64 11.41 14.59 2.71
N GLY A 65 10.09 14.67 2.50
CA GLY A 65 9.42 15.88 2.03
C GLY A 65 9.54 17.04 3.01
N TYR A 66 9.45 16.77 4.31
CA TYR A 66 9.65 17.76 5.36
C TYR A 66 11.09 18.29 5.35
N TYR A 67 12.07 17.38 5.31
CA TYR A 67 13.49 17.73 5.27
C TYR A 67 13.86 18.61 4.06
N LEU A 68 13.42 18.22 2.86
CA LEU A 68 13.65 18.98 1.62
C LEU A 68 12.98 20.36 1.67
N LYS A 69 11.79 20.47 2.26
CA LYS A 69 11.12 21.76 2.47
C LYS A 69 11.92 22.66 3.43
N THR A 70 12.37 22.12 4.56
CA THR A 70 13.11 22.91 5.57
C THR A 70 14.52 23.30 5.14
N SER A 71 15.14 22.54 4.23
CA SER A 71 16.45 22.84 3.66
C SER A 71 16.41 23.79 2.45
N GLY A 72 15.22 24.27 2.05
CA GLY A 72 15.05 25.19 0.92
C GLY A 72 15.04 24.52 -0.46
N HIS A 73 15.14 23.19 -0.51
CA HIS A 73 15.19 22.34 -1.69
C HIS A 73 13.79 22.10 -2.30
N THR A 74 13.10 23.16 -2.72
CA THR A 74 11.68 23.10 -3.11
C THR A 74 11.41 23.02 -4.62
N ASN A 75 12.43 23.17 -5.46
CA ASN A 75 12.30 23.28 -6.92
C ASN A 75 12.34 21.92 -7.68
N TYR A 76 12.19 20.79 -6.98
CA TYR A 76 12.37 19.44 -7.55
C TYR A 76 11.08 18.79 -8.05
N PHE A 77 10.08 19.58 -8.46
CA PHE A 77 8.75 19.09 -8.81
C PHE A 77 8.75 17.89 -9.78
N LEU A 78 9.50 17.97 -10.89
CA LEU A 78 9.57 16.89 -11.90
C LEU A 78 10.25 15.63 -11.35
N ILE A 79 11.31 15.81 -10.55
CA ILE A 79 12.05 14.70 -9.94
C ILE A 79 11.16 14.02 -8.88
N GLU A 80 10.48 14.80 -8.03
CA GLU A 80 9.51 14.27 -7.08
C GLU A 80 8.41 13.47 -7.79
N MET A 81 7.85 13.99 -8.88
CA MET A 81 6.81 13.29 -9.62
C MET A 81 7.30 11.95 -10.19
N LEU A 82 8.52 11.91 -10.75
CA LEU A 82 9.12 10.68 -11.26
C LEU A 82 9.42 9.69 -10.13
N LEU A 83 9.89 10.18 -8.98
CA LEU A 83 10.27 9.33 -7.85
C LEU A 83 9.07 8.78 -7.07
N LEU A 84 7.85 9.29 -7.25
CA LEU A 84 6.64 8.79 -6.58
C LEU A 84 6.38 7.29 -6.82
N VAL A 85 6.81 6.75 -7.96
CA VAL A 85 6.61 5.33 -8.28
C VAL A 85 7.30 4.40 -7.28
N PHE A 86 8.46 4.81 -6.76
CA PHE A 86 9.29 3.97 -5.88
C PHE A 86 8.68 3.69 -4.51
N PRO A 87 8.05 4.63 -3.79
CA PRO A 87 7.31 4.32 -2.56
C PRO A 87 5.94 3.70 -2.83
N ILE A 88 5.31 3.98 -3.98
CA ILE A 88 3.96 3.48 -4.30
C ILE A 88 4.00 1.99 -4.64
N MET A 89 4.88 1.58 -5.56
CA MET A 89 4.92 0.21 -6.08
C MET A 89 5.12 -0.87 -4.99
N PRO A 90 6.04 -0.71 -4.02
CA PRO A 90 6.23 -1.69 -2.94
C PRO A 90 4.97 -1.95 -2.12
N ILE A 91 4.09 -0.96 -1.95
CA ILE A 91 2.83 -1.13 -1.20
C ILE A 91 1.99 -2.24 -1.86
N PHE A 92 1.84 -2.19 -3.18
CA PHE A 92 1.08 -3.19 -3.93
C PHE A 92 1.84 -4.50 -4.04
N ILE A 93 3.11 -4.47 -4.46
CA ILE A 93 3.93 -5.67 -4.67
C ILE A 93 4.03 -6.50 -3.39
N MET A 94 4.29 -5.86 -2.25
CA MET A 94 4.48 -6.58 -0.98
C MET A 94 3.15 -7.07 -0.40
N THR A 95 2.04 -6.39 -0.70
CA THR A 95 0.70 -6.86 -0.32
C THR A 95 0.34 -8.11 -1.14
N GLU A 96 0.50 -8.05 -2.46
CA GLU A 96 0.23 -9.17 -3.36
C GLU A 96 1.12 -10.38 -3.09
N LYS A 97 2.44 -10.19 -2.94
CA LYS A 97 3.36 -11.30 -2.59
C LYS A 97 2.95 -11.99 -1.29
N LYS A 98 2.43 -11.25 -0.32
CA LYS A 98 2.00 -11.81 0.95
C LYS A 98 0.66 -12.53 0.85
N LEU A 99 -0.24 -12.02 0.00
CA LEU A 99 -1.49 -12.71 -0.33
C LEU A 99 -1.23 -14.01 -1.08
N GLN A 100 -0.38 -13.99 -2.11
CA GLN A 100 0.01 -15.18 -2.86
C GLN A 100 0.64 -16.23 -1.95
N LYS A 101 1.57 -15.83 -1.08
CA LYS A 101 2.18 -16.74 -0.12
C LYS A 101 1.13 -17.39 0.80
N TYR A 102 0.15 -16.60 1.27
CA TYR A 102 -0.92 -17.11 2.12
C TYR A 102 -1.89 -18.05 1.38
N ASP A 103 -2.22 -17.74 0.13
CA ASP A 103 -3.06 -18.60 -0.73
C ASP A 103 -2.39 -19.97 -0.93
N LEU A 104 -1.09 -19.99 -1.27
CA LEU A 104 -0.29 -21.22 -1.40
C LEU A 104 -0.26 -22.04 -0.10
N GLU A 105 -0.05 -21.38 1.05
CA GLU A 105 0.00 -22.05 2.36
C GLU A 105 -1.36 -22.63 2.80
N THR A 106 -2.47 -22.10 2.26
CA THR A 106 -3.83 -22.51 2.64
C THR A 106 -4.49 -23.47 1.63
N GLY A 107 -3.71 -24.00 0.68
CA GLY A 107 -4.16 -24.99 -0.29
C GLY A 107 -4.77 -24.39 -1.57
N GLY A 108 -4.46 -23.13 -1.88
CA GLY A 108 -4.70 -22.54 -3.19
C GLY A 108 -3.99 -23.36 -4.28
N ASN A 109 -4.71 -23.70 -5.34
CA ASN A 109 -4.19 -24.54 -6.42
C ASN A 109 -3.31 -23.69 -7.36
N ASP A 110 -2.04 -24.07 -7.50
CA ASP A 110 -1.04 -23.43 -8.38
C ASP A 110 -1.48 -23.35 -9.86
N ASN A 111 -2.51 -24.11 -10.24
CA ASN A 111 -2.96 -24.32 -11.62
C ASN A 111 -4.13 -23.41 -12.06
N GLU A 112 -4.66 -22.51 -11.22
CA GLU A 112 -5.75 -21.61 -11.63
C GLU A 112 -5.30 -20.51 -12.63
N TYR A 113 -3.99 -20.22 -12.73
CA TYR A 113 -3.47 -19.14 -13.57
C TYR A 113 -3.06 -19.56 -15.00
N PHE A 114 -3.19 -20.84 -15.36
CA PHE A 114 -2.78 -21.36 -16.67
C PHE A 114 -3.91 -21.46 -17.70
N ASN A 115 -5.12 -21.00 -17.35
CA ASN A 115 -6.32 -21.21 -18.16
C ASN A 115 -7.08 -19.91 -18.50
N ASP A 116 -6.34 -18.83 -18.75
CA ASP A 116 -6.82 -17.61 -19.42
C ASP A 116 -5.93 -17.29 -20.64
#